data_AF-A0A966IWW7-F1
#
_entry.id   AF-A0A966IWW7-F1
#
_cell.length_a   1.000
_cell.length_b   1.000
_cell.length_c   1.000
_cell.angle_alpha   90.00
_cell.angle_beta   90.00
_cell.angle_gamma   90.00
#
_symmetry.space_group_name_H-M   'P 1'
#
loop_
_entity.id
_entity.type
_entity.pdbx_description
1 polymer ?
#
loop_
_entity_poly.entity_id
_entity_poly.type
_entity_poly.pdbx_seq_one_letter_code
_entity_poly.pdbx_strand_id
1 'polypeptide(L)'
;WVAKNVVASGLATRCEVQVAYAIGKAHPVGLFVETFGTENVPVAQISDAVLKVFDLRPAAIIRDLNLLRPIYSKTSAYGHFGRELPEFTWEKTDRASSLAKEVKG
;
A
#
# COMPACT_ATOMS: atom_id res chain seq x y z
N TRP A 1 1.14 -3.53 -2.34
CA TRP A 1 -0.18 -2.88 -2.25
C TRP A 1 -0.10 -1.36 -2.18
N VAL A 2 0.23 -0.73 -1.05
CA VAL A 2 0.26 0.75 -0.91
C VAL A 2 1.17 1.40 -1.97
N ALA A 3 2.47 1.08 -1.96
CA ALA A 3 3.43 1.63 -2.91
C ALA A 3 3.03 1.39 -4.38
N LYS A 4 2.54 0.18 -4.71
CA LYS A 4 2.05 -0.16 -6.06
C LYS A 4 0.86 0.72 -6.47
N ASN A 5 -0.06 1.01 -5.55
CA ASN A 5 -1.20 1.89 -5.81
C ASN A 5 -0.77 3.36 -5.93
N VAL A 6 0.21 3.82 -5.16
CA VAL A 6 0.79 5.17 -5.31
C VAL A 6 1.38 5.34 -6.72
N VAL A 7 2.19 4.38 -7.17
CA VAL A 7 2.75 4.43 -8.54
C VAL A 7 1.65 4.32 -9.60
N ALA A 8 0.72 3.37 -9.45
CA ALA A 8 -0.38 3.19 -10.40
C ALA A 8 -1.36 4.38 -10.45
N SER A 9 -1.43 5.19 -9.38
CA SER A 9 -2.23 6.42 -9.36
C SER A 9 -1.56 7.59 -10.08
N GLY A 10 -0.31 7.43 -10.52
CA GLY A 10 0.47 8.50 -11.15
C GLY A 10 0.99 9.56 -10.19
N LEU A 11 0.93 9.33 -8.87
CA LEU A 11 1.43 10.29 -7.88
C LEU A 11 2.95 10.33 -7.79
N ALA A 12 3.62 9.23 -8.14
CA ALA A 12 5.06 9.13 -8.27
C ALA A 12 5.43 8.01 -9.25
N THR A 13 6.64 8.00 -9.81
CA THR A 13 7.10 6.86 -10.65
C THR A 13 7.87 5.81 -9.83
N ARG A 14 8.34 6.18 -8.64
CA ARG A 14 8.94 5.28 -7.64
C ARG A 14 8.39 5.61 -6.26
N CYS A 15 8.13 4.59 -5.45
CA CYS A 15 7.63 4.77 -4.09
C CYS A 15 8.12 3.64 -3.18
N GLU A 16 8.60 4.00 -2.00
CA GLU A 16 8.87 3.12 -0.87
C GLU A 16 7.98 3.55 0.31
N VAL A 17 7.51 2.56 1.07
CA VAL A 17 6.65 2.77 2.25
C VAL A 17 7.19 1.96 3.41
N GLN A 18 7.43 2.64 4.52
CA GLN A 18 7.81 2.04 5.79
C GLN A 18 6.68 2.21 6.80
N VAL A 19 6.38 1.13 7.55
CA VAL A 19 5.38 1.13 8.63
C VAL A 19 6.00 0.55 9.89
N ALA A 20 5.64 1.12 11.04
CA ALA A 20 6.08 0.63 12.34
C ALA A 20 4.87 0.34 13.24
N TYR A 21 4.94 -0.73 14.05
CA TYR A 21 3.91 -1.10 15.02
C TYR A 21 4.55 -1.36 16.39
N ALA A 22 3.80 -1.06 17.44
CA ALA A 22 4.09 -1.53 18.79
C ALA A 22 3.19 -2.74 19.10
N ILE A 23 3.74 -3.76 19.77
CA ILE A 23 2.97 -4.95 20.16
C ILE A 23 1.74 -4.54 20.99
N GLY A 24 0.57 -5.08 20.64
CA GLY A 24 -0.71 -4.75 21.30
C GLY A 24 -1.34 -3.43 20.87
N LYS A 25 -0.76 -2.67 19.92
CA LYS A 25 -1.39 -1.47 19.34
C LYS A 25 -1.93 -1.76 17.94
N ALA A 26 -3.19 -1.38 17.71
CA ALA A 26 -3.85 -1.62 16.43
C ALA A 26 -3.36 -0.67 15.33
N HIS A 27 -3.23 0.63 15.63
CA HIS A 27 -2.75 1.61 14.65
C HIS A 27 -1.21 1.59 14.58
N PRO A 28 -0.64 1.85 13.39
CA PRO A 28 0.81 2.01 13.26
C PRO A 28 1.30 3.17 14.14
N VAL A 29 2.51 3.03 14.70
CA VAL A 29 3.19 4.10 15.44
C VAL A 29 3.97 5.03 14.52
N GLY A 30 4.16 4.65 13.25
CA GLY A 30 4.78 5.48 12.23
C GLY A 30 4.47 4.97 10.83
N LEU A 31 4.32 5.93 9.90
CA LEU A 31 4.28 5.74 8.46
C LEU A 31 5.29 6.70 7.84
N PHE A 32 6.15 6.20 6.97
CA PHE A 32 7.06 7.01 6.17
C PHE A 32 6.93 6.63 4.69
N VAL A 33 6.86 7.64 3.83
CA VAL A 33 6.74 7.50 2.38
C VAL A 33 7.94 8.22 1.74
N GLU A 34 8.65 7.52 0.87
CA GLU A 34 9.76 8.06 0.09
C GLU A 34 9.46 7.84 -1.40
N THR A 35 9.60 8.89 -2.20
CA THR A 35 9.29 8.88 -3.64
C THR A 35 10.53 9.15 -4.50
N PHE A 36 11.69 9.34 -3.87
CA PHE A 36 12.99 9.49 -4.52
C PHE A 36 13.03 10.62 -5.56
N GLY A 37 12.31 11.71 -5.30
CA GLY A 37 12.22 12.87 -6.20
C GLY A 37 11.40 12.62 -7.47
N THR A 38 10.56 11.59 -7.48
CA THR A 38 9.71 11.23 -8.63
C THR A 38 8.24 11.58 -8.44
N GLU A 39 7.91 12.22 -7.32
CA GLU A 39 6.55 12.65 -7.00
C GLU A 39 6.08 13.81 -7.88
N ASN A 40 4.79 13.78 -8.23
CA ASN A 40 4.12 14.83 -8.99
C ASN A 40 3.40 15.84 -8.08
N VAL A 41 3.30 15.53 -6.78
CA VAL A 41 2.70 16.36 -5.73
C VAL A 41 3.56 16.25 -4.46
N PRO A 42 3.47 17.20 -3.50
CA PRO A 42 4.27 17.12 -2.28
C PRO A 42 4.10 15.78 -1.55
N VAL A 43 5.22 15.17 -1.11
CA VAL A 43 5.25 13.84 -0.45
C VAL A 43 4.35 13.77 0.79
N ALA A 44 4.22 14.89 1.52
CA ALA A 44 3.29 14.99 2.66
C ALA A 44 1.84 14.74 2.24
N GLN A 45 1.40 15.25 1.08
CA GLN A 45 0.05 14.98 0.57
C GLN A 45 -0.14 13.51 0.21
N ILE A 46 0.90 12.86 -0.34
CA ILE A 46 0.86 11.41 -0.64
C ILE A 46 0.73 10.62 0.66
N SER A 47 1.51 10.97 1.70
CA SER A 47 1.43 10.35 3.01
C SER A 47 0.04 10.47 3.65
N ASP A 48 -0.55 11.67 3.59
CA ASP A 48 -1.90 11.93 4.11
C ASP A 48 -2.96 11.16 3.32
N ALA A 49 -2.86 11.13 1.99
CA ALA A 49 -3.75 10.36 1.14
C ALA A 49 -3.67 8.85 1.45
N VAL A 50 -2.46 8.32 1.70
CA VAL A 50 -2.28 6.92 2.11
C VAL A 50 -3.01 6.64 3.43
N LEU A 51 -2.87 7.50 4.44
CA LEU A 51 -3.53 7.30 5.74
C LEU A 51 -5.06 7.37 5.67
N LYS A 52 -5.61 8.10 4.70
CA LYS A 52 -7.07 8.17 4.47
C LYS A 52 -7.60 6.97 3.68
N VAL A 53 -6.87 6.54 2.65
CA VAL A 53 -7.33 5.49 1.71
C VAL A 53 -7.02 4.08 2.24
N PHE A 54 -5.99 3.93 3.08
CA PHE A 54 -5.54 2.64 3.59
C PHE A 54 -5.69 2.57 5.11
N ASP A 55 -6.56 1.67 5.56
CA ASP A 55 -6.63 1.28 6.97
C ASP A 55 -5.49 0.28 7.26
N LEU A 56 -4.39 0.81 7.82
CA LEU A 56 -3.18 0.04 8.10
C LEU A 56 -3.24 -0.69 9.45
N ARG A 57 -4.40 -0.85 10.09
CA ARG A 57 -4.49 -1.74 11.26
C ARG A 57 -4.30 -3.19 10.83
N PRO A 58 -3.62 -4.07 11.59
CA PRO A 58 -3.39 -5.46 11.20
C PRO A 58 -4.67 -6.22 10.80
N ALA A 59 -5.75 -6.06 11.57
CA ALA A 59 -7.04 -6.70 11.26
C ALA A 59 -7.67 -6.16 9.97
N ALA A 60 -7.51 -4.86 9.67
CA ALA A 60 -8.01 -4.26 8.44
C ALA A 60 -7.20 -4.70 7.22
N ILE A 61 -5.86 -4.80 7.35
CA ILE A 61 -4.99 -5.37 6.30
C ILE A 61 -5.43 -6.81 5.98
N ILE A 62 -5.67 -7.64 7.00
CA ILE A 62 -6.14 -9.01 6.83
C ILE A 62 -7.49 -9.06 6.10
N ARG A 63 -8.45 -8.21 6.51
CA ARG A 63 -9.78 -8.12 5.89
C ARG A 63 -9.70 -7.66 4.44
N ASP A 64 -9.04 -6.54 4.19
CA ASP A 64 -9.04 -5.85 2.89
C ASP A 64 -8.27 -6.63 1.83
N LEU A 65 -7.20 -7.32 2.23
CA LEU A 65 -6.46 -8.23 1.36
C LEU A 65 -7.02 -9.66 1.39
N ASN A 66 -8.08 -9.92 2.16
CA ASN A 66 -8.71 -11.24 2.28
C ASN A 66 -7.66 -12.34 2.56
N LEU A 67 -6.89 -12.20 3.63
CA LEU A 67 -5.71 -13.02 3.89
C LEU A 67 -5.99 -14.34 4.61
N LEU A 68 -7.15 -14.50 5.26
CA LEU A 68 -7.51 -15.74 5.99
C LEU A 68 -7.97 -16.85 5.04
N ARG A 69 -7.07 -17.26 4.12
CA ARG A 69 -7.31 -18.27 3.08
C ARG A 69 -6.01 -19.04 2.78
N PRO A 70 -6.09 -20.27 2.24
CA PRO A 70 -4.91 -21.05 1.88
C PRO A 70 -4.28 -20.58 0.55
N ILE A 71 -3.72 -19.36 0.52
CA ILE A 71 -3.21 -18.71 -0.71
C ILE A 71 -1.68 -18.67 -0.83
N TYR A 72 -0.94 -19.03 0.23
CA TYR A 72 0.47 -18.71 0.35
C TYR A 72 1.42 -19.67 -0.37
N SER A 73 1.01 -20.89 -0.71
CA SER A 73 1.91 -21.86 -1.34
C SER A 73 2.49 -21.39 -2.68
N LYS A 74 1.80 -20.51 -3.41
CA LYS A 74 2.29 -19.96 -4.69
C LYS A 74 3.35 -18.88 -4.51
N THR A 75 3.48 -18.29 -3.32
CA THR A 75 4.47 -17.24 -3.04
C THR A 75 5.82 -17.80 -2.59
N SER A 76 5.90 -19.08 -2.20
CA SER A 76 7.12 -19.70 -1.67
C SER A 76 8.24 -19.89 -2.69
N ALA A 77 7.93 -19.72 -3.98
CA ALA A 77 8.89 -19.70 -5.08
C ALA A 77 8.57 -18.54 -6.03
N TYR A 78 9.61 -18.04 -6.70
CA TYR A 78 9.53 -16.96 -7.70
C TYR A 78 9.01 -15.62 -7.15
N GLY A 79 9.13 -15.39 -5.85
CA GLY A 79 8.83 -14.11 -5.20
C GLY A 79 7.35 -13.89 -4.85
N HIS A 80 7.14 -13.04 -3.84
CA HIS A 80 5.82 -12.67 -3.31
C HIS A 80 5.18 -11.49 -4.06
N PHE A 81 5.99 -10.66 -4.72
CA PHE A 81 5.56 -9.42 -5.37
C PHE A 81 5.79 -9.45 -6.88
N GLY A 82 5.07 -8.59 -7.61
CA GLY A 82 5.23 -8.41 -9.07
C GLY A 82 4.55 -9.48 -9.93
N ARG A 83 3.68 -10.30 -9.34
CA ARG A 83 2.96 -11.39 -10.01
C ARG A 83 1.45 -11.20 -9.85
N GLU A 84 0.75 -10.87 -10.92
CA GLU A 84 -0.69 -10.56 -10.87
C GLU A 84 -1.57 -11.81 -10.93
N LEU A 85 -1.47 -12.64 -9.89
CA LEU A 85 -2.30 -13.83 -9.73
C LEU A 85 -3.58 -13.54 -8.95
N PRO A 86 -4.69 -14.28 -9.18
CA PRO A 86 -5.96 -14.07 -8.48
C PRO A 86 -5.84 -14.10 -6.95
N GLU A 87 -4.90 -14.89 -6.41
CA GLU A 87 -4.67 -15.03 -4.98
C GLU A 87 -3.93 -13.84 -4.35
N PHE A 88 -3.12 -13.11 -5.13
CA PHE A 88 -2.20 -12.08 -4.65
C PHE A 88 -2.91 -10.73 -4.64
N THR A 89 -3.87 -10.60 -3.73
CA THR A 89 -4.71 -9.40 -3.60
C THR A 89 -3.90 -8.12 -3.37
N TRP A 90 -2.70 -8.20 -2.80
CA TRP A 90 -1.79 -7.06 -2.59
C TRP A 90 -1.17 -6.50 -3.88
N GLU A 91 -1.30 -7.21 -5.00
CA GLU A 91 -0.89 -6.78 -6.33
C GLU A 91 -1.96 -5.95 -7.05
N LYS A 92 -3.20 -5.91 -6.53
CA LYS A 92 -4.26 -5.08 -7.12
C LYS A 92 -3.98 -3.60 -6.94
N THR A 93 -4.37 -2.82 -7.96
CA THR A 93 -4.26 -1.36 -8.03
C THR A 93 -5.64 -0.68 -7.89
N ASP A 94 -6.56 -1.34 -7.21
CA ASP A 94 -7.96 -0.93 -7.02
C ASP A 94 -8.16 0.35 -6.19
N ARG A 95 -7.12 0.78 -5.45
CA ARG A 95 -7.13 2.01 -4.64
C ARG A 95 -6.41 3.18 -5.30
N ALA A 96 -5.82 2.99 -6.48
CA ALA A 96 -5.10 4.04 -7.20
C ALA A 96 -5.99 5.25 -7.52
N SER A 97 -7.22 5.03 -7.98
CA SER A 97 -8.17 6.13 -8.25
C SER A 97 -8.55 6.90 -6.99
N SER A 98 -8.74 6.22 -5.86
CA SER A 98 -9.04 6.87 -4.58
C SER A 98 -7.87 7.71 -4.08
N LEU A 99 -6.63 7.22 -4.22
CA LEU A 99 -5.42 8.00 -3.90
C LEU A 99 -5.33 9.29 -4.71
N ALA A 100 -5.51 9.21 -6.04
CA ALA A 100 -5.43 10.36 -6.92
C ALA A 100 -6.47 11.45 -6.58
N LYS A 101 -7.63 11.07 -6.04
CA LYS A 101 -8.69 12.01 -5.61
C LYS A 101 -8.40 12.72 -4.29
N GLU A 102 -7.57 12.13 -3.42
CA GLU A 102 -7.28 12.68 -2.09
C GLU A 102 -6.17 13.74 -2.09
N VAL A 103 -5.39 13.82 -3.17
CA VAL A 103 -4.36 14.84 -3.35
C VAL A 103 -4.89 16.03 -4.15
N LYS A 104 -4.30 17.21 -3.93
CA LYS A 104 -4.61 18.42 -4.70
C LYS A 104 -3.40 18.73 -5.60
N GLY A 105 -3.68 19.03 -6.87
CA GLY A 105 -2.69 19.52 -7.84
C GLY A 105 -2.23 20.93 -7.54
#